data_AF-A0A442IFH1-F1
#
_entry.id   AF-A0A442IFH1-F1
#
_cell.length_a   1.000
_cell.length_b   1.000
_cell.length_c   1.000
_cell.angle_alpha   90.00
_cell.angle_beta   90.00
_cell.angle_gamma   90.00
#
_symmetry.space_group_name_H-M   'P 1'
#
loop_
_entity.id
_entity.type
_entity.pdbx_description
1 polymer ?
#
loop_
_entity_poly.entity_id
_entity_poly.type
_entity_poly.pdbx_seq_one_letter_code
_entity_poly.pdbx_strand_id
1 'polypeptide(L)'
;MTDAPIPCVANAELRNRIEAFAEVLKTEAHKLGNHGLDEHEFYNSGLFRGVIERLRGQFSASMAEKRDFVRHVLNYMQDRGAIKDWSSAGESNRHDYVVELNNGRKAAIELKGCLDGNNTNIFERPNIAQEFVVWSVCTNPGANPRHNVWSGIHTRLSAEIISRAQQVDGLIVWDMACNTLGRPCPKVALGSPVTTVGPFELPPPCIYLFPSTVPSARNNPNPPPHKIEDVGLLAAFHTTFGGQDEHLNSVEFQVAHQGVETVRTTIIRRGGQIVRQSAATPIQRS
;
A
#
# COMPACT_ATOMS: atom_id res chain seq x y z
N MET A 1 14.33 -4.57 -14.63
CA MET A 1 13.03 -4.43 -13.93
C MET A 1 11.96 -4.10 -14.97
N THR A 2 10.68 -4.38 -14.70
CA THR A 2 9.57 -4.22 -15.67
C THR A 2 9.12 -2.75 -15.85
N ASP A 3 8.62 -2.40 -17.04
CA ASP A 3 7.96 -1.12 -17.41
C ASP A 3 6.57 -0.95 -16.78
N ALA A 4 6.45 -1.29 -15.50
CA ALA A 4 5.21 -1.27 -14.74
C ALA A 4 5.34 -0.34 -13.51
N PRO A 5 4.23 0.31 -13.11
CA PRO A 5 4.15 1.14 -11.91
C PRO A 5 4.72 0.46 -10.66
N ILE A 6 4.55 -0.86 -10.54
CA ILE A 6 5.13 -1.72 -9.51
C ILE A 6 5.57 -3.05 -10.17
N PRO A 7 6.69 -3.67 -9.76
CA PRO A 7 7.16 -4.90 -10.41
C PRO A 7 6.28 -6.13 -10.14
N CYS A 8 5.60 -6.16 -8.99
CA CYS A 8 4.75 -7.28 -8.56
C CYS A 8 3.66 -7.62 -9.60
N VAL A 9 3.36 -8.91 -9.75
CA VAL A 9 2.29 -9.44 -10.61
C VAL A 9 1.28 -10.23 -9.79
N ALA A 10 0.05 -10.34 -10.29
CA ALA A 10 -0.91 -11.29 -9.73
C ALA A 10 -0.42 -12.72 -9.98
N ASN A 11 -0.51 -13.58 -8.97
CA ASN A 11 -0.10 -14.98 -9.11
C ASN A 11 -1.25 -15.85 -9.64
N ALA A 12 -1.20 -16.20 -10.93
CA ALA A 12 -2.19 -17.09 -11.55
C ALA A 12 -2.17 -18.52 -10.95
N GLU A 13 -1.01 -19.00 -10.50
CA GLU A 13 -0.88 -20.32 -9.88
C GLU A 13 -1.62 -20.38 -8.54
N LEU A 14 -1.61 -19.29 -7.77
CA LEU A 14 -2.39 -19.23 -6.53
C LEU A 14 -3.88 -19.48 -6.80
N ARG A 15 -4.43 -18.93 -7.90
CA ARG A 15 -5.83 -19.16 -8.27
C ARG A 15 -6.10 -20.64 -8.51
N ASN A 16 -5.25 -21.33 -9.26
CA ASN A 16 -5.40 -22.76 -9.52
C ASN A 16 -5.30 -23.57 -8.21
N ARG A 17 -4.38 -23.20 -7.30
CA ARG A 17 -4.26 -23.84 -5.98
C ARG A 17 -5.49 -23.60 -5.11
N ILE A 18 -6.07 -22.40 -5.14
CA ILE A 18 -7.33 -22.08 -4.45
C ILE A 18 -8.47 -22.92 -5.01
N GLU A 19 -8.63 -23.01 -6.33
CA GLU A 19 -9.68 -23.81 -6.97
C GLU A 19 -9.54 -25.30 -6.61
N ALA A 20 -8.32 -25.85 -6.69
CA ALA A 20 -8.06 -27.24 -6.31
C ALA A 20 -8.35 -27.50 -4.82
N PHE A 21 -7.90 -26.62 -3.93
CA PHE A 21 -8.13 -26.79 -2.49
C PHE A 21 -9.59 -26.58 -2.10
N ALA A 22 -10.31 -25.71 -2.80
CA ALA A 22 -11.75 -25.53 -2.61
C ALA A 22 -12.53 -26.80 -2.97
N GLU A 23 -12.16 -27.52 -4.04
CA GLU A 23 -12.76 -28.82 -4.36
C GLU A 23 -12.45 -29.88 -3.30
N VAL A 24 -11.22 -29.92 -2.78
CA VAL A 24 -10.88 -30.79 -1.64
C VAL A 24 -11.73 -30.44 -0.42
N LEU A 25 -11.88 -29.17 -0.06
CA LEU A 25 -12.73 -28.77 1.06
C LEU A 25 -14.21 -29.12 0.82
N LYS A 26 -14.74 -28.98 -0.40
CA LYS A 26 -16.14 -29.36 -0.71
C LYS A 26 -16.41 -30.85 -0.55
N THR A 27 -15.39 -31.68 -0.75
CA THR A 27 -15.54 -33.15 -0.77
C THR A 27 -15.07 -33.79 0.52
N GLU A 28 -14.07 -33.23 1.19
CA GLU A 28 -13.40 -33.85 2.34
C GLU A 28 -13.51 -33.07 3.66
N ALA A 29 -14.16 -31.90 3.71
CA ALA A 29 -14.23 -31.10 4.95
C ALA A 29 -14.91 -31.83 6.11
N HIS A 30 -15.81 -32.78 5.86
CA HIS A 30 -16.44 -33.63 6.88
C HIS A 30 -15.45 -34.53 7.65
N LYS A 31 -14.19 -34.62 7.19
CA LYS A 31 -13.12 -35.37 7.85
C LYS A 31 -12.30 -34.49 8.80
N LEU A 32 -12.54 -33.17 8.81
CA LEU A 32 -11.71 -32.20 9.52
C LEU A 32 -12.32 -31.80 10.87
N GLY A 33 -11.54 -31.98 11.94
CA GLY A 33 -11.94 -31.61 13.30
C GLY A 33 -12.87 -32.64 13.95
N ASN A 34 -13.47 -32.27 15.08
CA ASN A 34 -14.34 -33.15 15.85
C ASN A 34 -15.74 -32.52 16.00
N HIS A 35 -16.51 -32.55 14.91
CA HIS A 35 -17.87 -31.99 14.85
C HIS A 35 -18.97 -33.02 15.15
N GLY A 36 -18.64 -34.32 15.24
CA GLY A 36 -19.58 -35.38 15.63
C GLY A 36 -20.71 -35.66 14.64
N LEU A 37 -20.57 -35.22 13.38
CA LEU A 37 -21.55 -35.44 12.31
C LEU A 37 -20.98 -36.46 11.31
N ASP A 38 -21.85 -37.25 10.70
CA ASP A 38 -21.49 -38.03 9.53
C ASP A 38 -21.39 -37.14 8.27
N GLU A 39 -20.93 -37.70 7.15
CA GLU A 39 -20.75 -36.96 5.90
C GLU A 39 -22.05 -36.33 5.38
N HIS A 40 -23.16 -37.06 5.46
CA HIS A 40 -24.44 -36.61 4.96
C HIS A 40 -24.97 -35.44 5.79
N GLU A 41 -24.94 -35.55 7.11
CA GLU A 41 -25.34 -34.49 8.03
C GLU A 41 -24.42 -33.27 7.94
N PHE A 42 -23.10 -33.46 7.79
CA PHE A 42 -22.15 -32.36 7.69
C PHE A 42 -22.45 -31.42 6.51
N TYR A 43 -22.71 -31.98 5.32
CA TYR A 43 -23.00 -31.17 4.12
C TYR A 43 -24.43 -30.67 4.03
N ASN A 44 -25.42 -31.39 4.60
CA ASN A 44 -26.83 -31.02 4.49
C ASN A 44 -27.36 -30.17 5.66
N SER A 45 -26.70 -30.18 6.83
CA SER A 45 -27.11 -29.39 8.01
C SER A 45 -26.90 -27.88 7.88
N GLY A 46 -26.15 -27.45 6.87
CA GLY A 46 -25.73 -26.05 6.72
C GLY A 46 -24.51 -25.67 7.57
N LEU A 47 -23.94 -26.58 8.37
CA LEU A 47 -22.73 -26.33 9.17
C LEU A 47 -21.57 -25.86 8.29
N PHE A 48 -21.23 -26.61 7.23
CA PHE A 48 -20.13 -26.26 6.34
C PHE A 48 -20.30 -24.87 5.71
N ARG A 49 -21.49 -24.59 5.16
CA ARG A 49 -21.82 -23.27 4.60
C ARG A 49 -21.72 -22.16 5.64
N GLY A 50 -22.25 -22.40 6.85
CA GLY A 50 -22.18 -21.45 7.96
C GLY A 50 -20.74 -21.12 8.39
N VAL A 51 -19.85 -22.12 8.41
CA VAL A 51 -18.42 -21.93 8.69
C VAL A 51 -17.74 -21.09 7.60
N ILE A 52 -17.96 -21.40 6.32
CA ILE A 52 -17.38 -20.63 5.21
C ILE A 52 -17.83 -19.16 5.26
N GLU A 53 -19.11 -18.91 5.48
CA GLU A 53 -19.63 -17.54 5.60
C GLU A 53 -19.07 -16.80 6.82
N ARG A 54 -18.93 -17.50 7.95
CA ARG A 54 -18.30 -16.93 9.16
C ARG A 54 -16.85 -16.54 8.91
N LEU A 55 -16.05 -17.43 8.32
CA LEU A 55 -14.65 -17.16 7.98
C LEU A 55 -14.55 -15.99 6.99
N ARG A 56 -15.38 -15.97 5.95
CA ARG A 56 -15.45 -14.86 4.99
C ARG A 56 -15.77 -13.53 5.68
N GLY A 57 -16.71 -13.53 6.63
CA GLY A 57 -17.04 -12.37 7.45
C GLY A 57 -15.86 -11.89 8.30
N GLN A 58 -15.12 -12.81 8.92
CA GLN A 58 -13.94 -12.49 9.71
C GLN A 58 -12.81 -11.89 8.85
N PHE A 59 -12.54 -12.45 7.68
CA PHE A 59 -11.53 -11.91 6.75
C PHE A 59 -11.92 -10.54 6.19
N SER A 60 -13.21 -10.32 5.93
CA SER A 60 -13.70 -9.08 5.33
C SER A 60 -13.79 -7.91 6.34
N ALA A 61 -13.84 -8.20 7.64
CA ALA A 61 -14.08 -7.21 8.69
C ALA A 61 -12.80 -6.73 9.43
N SER A 62 -11.66 -7.40 9.26
CA SER A 62 -10.53 -7.20 10.17
C SER A 62 -9.61 -6.02 9.78
N MET A 63 -9.96 -4.82 10.23
CA MET A 63 -8.96 -3.74 10.39
C MET A 63 -7.89 -4.11 11.43
N ALA A 64 -8.21 -5.02 12.36
CA ALA A 64 -7.31 -5.49 13.39
C ALA A 64 -6.01 -6.06 12.80
N GLU A 65 -6.09 -6.93 11.80
CA GLU A 65 -4.91 -7.54 11.18
C GLU A 65 -4.01 -6.50 10.50
N LYS A 66 -4.61 -5.49 9.85
CA LYS A 66 -3.85 -4.38 9.24
C LYS A 66 -3.15 -3.53 10.31
N ARG A 67 -3.86 -3.20 11.38
CA ARG A 67 -3.30 -2.43 12.51
C ARG A 67 -2.21 -3.22 13.22
N ASP A 68 -2.37 -4.54 13.38
CA ASP A 68 -1.35 -5.42 13.96
C ASP A 68 -0.10 -5.48 13.11
N PHE A 69 -0.24 -5.62 11.79
CA PHE A 69 0.89 -5.56 10.87
C PHE A 69 1.66 -4.24 10.97
N VAL A 70 0.95 -3.11 10.93
CA VAL A 70 1.58 -1.78 11.03
C VAL A 70 2.26 -1.59 12.38
N ARG A 71 1.62 -2.01 13.47
CA ARG A 71 2.19 -2.01 14.82
C ARG A 71 3.48 -2.83 14.88
N HIS A 72 3.49 -4.04 14.31
CA HIS A 72 4.69 -4.88 14.27
C HIS A 72 5.85 -4.21 13.52
N VAL A 73 5.57 -3.57 12.39
CA VAL A 73 6.58 -2.82 11.61
C VAL A 73 7.10 -1.62 12.39
N LEU A 74 6.23 -0.78 12.93
CA LEU A 74 6.64 0.44 13.62
C LEU A 74 7.39 0.12 14.93
N ASN A 75 6.95 -0.90 15.68
CA ASN A 75 7.71 -1.42 16.83
C ASN A 75 9.08 -1.90 16.41
N TYR A 76 9.18 -2.67 15.32
CA TYR A 76 10.47 -3.13 14.82
C TYR A 76 11.40 -1.96 14.44
N MET A 77 10.87 -0.92 13.80
CA MET A 77 11.64 0.29 13.49
C MET A 77 12.09 1.02 14.76
N GLN A 78 11.22 1.11 15.78
CA GLN A 78 11.54 1.69 17.08
C GLN A 78 12.62 0.90 17.83
N ASP A 79 12.48 -0.43 17.91
CA ASP A 79 13.42 -1.34 18.57
C ASP A 79 14.81 -1.30 17.92
N ARG A 80 14.86 -1.03 16.61
CA ARG A 80 16.11 -0.85 15.84
C ARG A 80 16.68 0.58 15.91
N GLY A 81 16.01 1.50 16.62
CA GLY A 81 16.39 2.90 16.71
C GLY A 81 16.27 3.67 15.39
N ALA A 82 15.52 3.15 14.41
CA ALA A 82 15.31 3.82 13.13
C ALA A 82 14.32 4.99 13.24
N ILE A 83 13.41 4.91 14.22
CA ILE A 83 12.52 5.99 14.64
C ILE A 83 12.59 6.11 16.15
N LYS A 84 12.20 7.26 16.70
CA LYS A 84 12.25 7.51 18.14
C LYS A 84 11.02 6.93 18.84
N ASP A 85 9.84 7.23 18.32
CA ASP A 85 8.58 6.77 18.89
C ASP A 85 7.44 6.80 17.87
N TRP A 86 6.32 6.16 18.17
CA TRP A 86 5.10 6.26 17.37
C TRP A 86 3.83 6.09 18.22
N SER A 87 2.73 6.66 17.73
CA SER A 87 1.42 6.56 18.38
C SER A 87 0.31 6.42 17.33
N SER A 88 -0.79 5.75 17.71
CA SER A 88 -2.01 5.75 16.89
C SER A 88 -2.82 7.02 17.18
N ALA A 89 -3.34 7.64 16.13
CA ALA A 89 -4.13 8.86 16.22
C ALA A 89 -5.62 8.60 16.54
N GLY A 90 -6.06 7.34 16.67
CA GLY A 90 -7.47 7.00 16.91
C GLY A 90 -8.36 7.12 15.67
N GLU A 91 -9.61 6.65 15.76
CA GLU A 91 -10.44 6.35 14.58
C GLU A 91 -11.10 7.56 13.90
N SER A 92 -11.11 8.73 14.53
CA SER A 92 -11.78 9.93 14.02
C SER A 92 -10.87 10.87 13.22
N ASN A 93 -9.58 10.56 13.13
CA ASN A 93 -8.60 11.41 12.47
C ASN A 93 -8.38 10.99 11.02
N ARG A 94 -8.03 11.95 10.15
CA ARG A 94 -7.69 11.72 8.73
C ARG A 94 -6.22 11.30 8.51
N HIS A 95 -5.66 10.73 9.56
CA HIS A 95 -4.36 10.07 9.67
C HIS A 95 -4.50 8.99 10.75
N ASP A 96 -3.87 7.83 10.57
CA ASP A 96 -3.97 6.70 11.50
C ASP A 96 -2.85 6.70 12.55
N TYR A 97 -1.66 7.21 12.20
CA TYR A 97 -0.49 7.19 13.07
C TYR A 97 0.34 8.47 12.97
N VAL A 98 1.06 8.75 14.05
CA VAL A 98 2.11 9.77 14.12
C VAL A 98 3.39 9.13 14.60
N VAL A 99 4.46 9.32 13.85
CA VAL A 99 5.81 8.83 14.12
C VAL A 99 6.70 10.01 14.49
N GLU A 100 7.42 9.91 15.60
CA GLU A 100 8.49 10.84 15.97
C GLU A 100 9.83 10.32 15.43
N LEU A 101 10.46 11.12 14.59
CA LEU A 101 11.77 10.83 14.01
C LEU A 101 12.89 11.19 14.99
N ASN A 102 14.07 10.60 14.81
CA ASN A 102 15.23 10.81 15.69
C ASN A 102 15.71 12.27 15.74
N ASN A 103 15.37 13.09 14.75
CA ASN A 103 15.66 14.52 14.70
C ASN A 103 14.55 15.40 15.32
N GLY A 104 13.54 14.80 15.96
CA GLY A 104 12.42 15.50 16.60
C GLY A 104 11.29 15.93 15.65
N ARG A 105 11.43 15.74 14.33
CA ARG A 105 10.32 15.94 13.39
C ARG A 105 9.25 14.86 13.61
N LYS A 106 8.01 15.20 13.28
CA LYS A 106 6.87 14.28 13.29
C LYS A 106 6.42 13.98 11.87
N ALA A 107 6.19 12.71 11.58
CA ALA A 107 5.61 12.23 10.34
C ALA A 107 4.24 11.62 10.63
N ALA A 108 3.22 11.96 9.84
CA ALA A 108 1.91 11.33 9.92
C ALA A 108 1.77 10.27 8.83
N ILE A 109 1.10 9.18 9.17
CA ILE A 109 0.79 8.07 8.26
C ILE A 109 -0.72 7.94 8.14
N GLU A 110 -1.21 7.86 6.91
CA GLU A 110 -2.59 7.47 6.61
C GLU A 110 -2.59 6.12 5.90
N LEU A 111 -3.28 5.13 6.46
CA LEU A 111 -3.41 3.82 5.85
C LEU A 111 -4.49 3.85 4.77
N LYS A 112 -4.18 3.24 3.63
CA LYS A 112 -5.14 2.93 2.58
C LYS A 112 -5.17 1.45 2.31
N GLY A 113 -6.29 0.97 1.77
CA GLY A 113 -6.43 -0.40 1.31
C GLY A 113 -5.67 -0.63 0.00
N CYS A 114 -6.31 -1.31 -0.93
CA CYS A 114 -5.71 -1.68 -2.21
C CYS A 114 -5.65 -0.53 -3.24
N LEU A 115 -5.75 0.74 -2.82
CA LEU A 115 -5.74 1.93 -3.70
C LEU A 115 -6.78 1.94 -4.83
N ASP A 116 -7.83 1.12 -4.71
CA ASP A 116 -8.89 0.89 -5.69
C ASP A 116 -10.23 1.53 -5.30
N GLY A 117 -10.42 1.87 -4.03
CA GLY A 117 -11.65 2.50 -3.52
C GLY A 117 -11.58 4.03 -3.40
N ASN A 118 -12.75 4.66 -3.30
CA ASN A 118 -12.90 6.11 -3.08
C ASN A 118 -12.32 6.60 -1.74
N ASN A 119 -12.17 5.71 -0.75
CA ASN A 119 -11.50 6.03 0.51
C ASN A 119 -10.05 6.51 0.33
N THR A 120 -9.43 6.23 -0.83
CA THR A 120 -8.11 6.76 -1.20
C THR A 120 -8.11 8.30 -1.33
N ASN A 121 -9.27 8.92 -1.51
CA ASN A 121 -9.39 10.37 -1.65
C ASN A 121 -9.47 11.12 -0.30
N ILE A 122 -9.70 10.40 0.80
CA ILE A 122 -9.96 11.01 2.10
C ILE A 122 -8.69 10.99 2.92
N PHE A 123 -7.94 12.08 2.91
CA PHE A 123 -6.77 12.26 3.76
C PHE A 123 -6.55 13.74 4.06
N GLU A 124 -5.81 14.03 5.13
CA GLU A 124 -5.42 15.37 5.50
C GLU A 124 -4.17 15.34 6.38
N ARG A 125 -3.17 16.11 6.00
CA ARG A 125 -1.95 16.25 6.78
C ARG A 125 -2.26 17.01 8.07
N PRO A 126 -2.02 16.44 9.26
CA PRO A 126 -2.24 17.15 10.51
C PRO A 126 -1.20 18.26 10.70
N ASN A 127 -1.59 19.36 11.34
CA ASN A 127 -0.72 20.53 11.58
C ASN A 127 0.57 20.20 12.35
N ILE A 128 0.54 19.16 13.18
CA ILE A 128 1.70 18.73 13.96
C ILE A 128 2.79 18.04 13.12
N ALA A 129 2.47 17.60 11.89
CA ALA A 129 3.35 16.76 11.09
C ALA A 129 4.14 17.53 10.04
N GLN A 130 5.46 17.32 10.03
CA GLN A 130 6.40 17.82 9.03
C GLN A 130 6.56 16.87 7.83
N GLU A 131 5.99 15.66 7.92
CA GLU A 131 5.89 14.71 6.80
C GLU A 131 4.51 14.05 6.80
N PHE A 132 3.99 13.73 5.63
CA PHE A 132 2.74 13.00 5.47
C PHE A 132 2.86 11.93 4.39
N VAL A 133 2.75 10.67 4.81
CA VAL A 133 2.93 9.49 3.96
C VAL A 133 1.64 8.69 3.92
N VAL A 134 1.24 8.30 2.71
CA VAL A 134 0.18 7.31 2.53
C VAL A 134 0.80 5.92 2.53
N TRP A 135 0.22 4.97 3.25
CA TRP A 135 0.67 3.58 3.25
C TRP A 135 -0.46 2.65 2.82
N SER A 136 -0.32 2.08 1.63
CA SER A 136 -1.21 1.06 1.07
C SER A 136 -0.96 -0.31 1.71
N VAL A 137 -1.89 -0.74 2.57
CA VAL A 137 -1.95 -2.08 3.17
C VAL A 137 -3.11 -2.88 2.56
N CYS A 138 -2.78 -3.71 1.56
CA CYS A 138 -3.75 -4.42 0.72
C CYS A 138 -3.83 -5.91 1.07
N THR A 139 -4.77 -6.25 1.94
CA THR A 139 -5.07 -7.63 2.35
C THR A 139 -5.85 -8.44 1.31
N ASN A 140 -6.26 -7.85 0.18
CA ASN A 140 -6.99 -8.57 -0.86
C ASN A 140 -5.99 -9.34 -1.77
N PRO A 141 -5.97 -10.69 -1.73
CA PRO A 141 -5.06 -11.48 -2.57
C PRO A 141 -5.42 -11.41 -4.05
N GLY A 142 -6.67 -11.09 -4.39
CA GLY A 142 -7.14 -10.92 -5.77
C GLY A 142 -6.88 -9.53 -6.36
N ALA A 143 -6.33 -8.59 -5.58
CA ALA A 143 -6.05 -7.25 -6.08
C ALA A 143 -4.97 -7.28 -7.18
N ASN A 144 -5.13 -6.44 -8.20
CA ASN A 144 -4.12 -6.26 -9.23
C ASN A 144 -3.19 -5.09 -8.83
N PRO A 145 -1.99 -5.35 -8.29
CA PRO A 145 -1.13 -4.28 -7.77
C PRO A 145 -0.69 -3.28 -8.85
N ARG A 146 -0.48 -3.73 -10.10
CA ARG A 146 -0.06 -2.83 -11.20
C ARG A 146 -1.15 -1.84 -11.56
N HIS A 147 -2.37 -2.33 -11.74
CA HIS A 147 -3.53 -1.49 -12.00
C HIS A 147 -3.79 -0.55 -10.82
N ASN A 148 -3.81 -1.10 -9.62
CA ASN A 148 -4.23 -0.38 -8.43
C ASN A 148 -3.24 0.72 -8.02
N VAL A 149 -1.93 0.45 -8.06
CA VAL A 149 -0.91 1.48 -7.78
C VAL A 149 -0.99 2.61 -8.79
N TRP A 150 -1.13 2.29 -10.09
CA TRP A 150 -1.30 3.32 -11.12
C TRP A 150 -2.57 4.15 -10.89
N SER A 151 -3.71 3.49 -10.74
CA SER A 151 -5.00 4.16 -10.54
C SER A 151 -5.01 4.97 -9.23
N GLY A 152 -4.42 4.45 -8.16
CA GLY A 152 -4.25 5.15 -6.89
C GLY A 152 -3.43 6.44 -7.03
N ILE A 153 -2.25 6.37 -7.64
CA ILE A 153 -1.39 7.54 -7.84
C ILE A 153 -2.04 8.53 -8.82
N HIS A 154 -2.39 8.05 -10.01
CA HIS A 154 -2.85 8.90 -11.10
C HIS A 154 -4.28 9.39 -10.88
N THR A 155 -5.26 8.52 -10.66
CA THR A 155 -6.66 8.94 -10.65
C THR A 155 -7.08 9.56 -9.32
N ARG A 156 -6.47 9.14 -8.20
CA ARG A 156 -6.94 9.49 -6.85
C ARG A 156 -6.00 10.48 -6.15
N LEU A 157 -4.83 10.02 -5.72
CA LEU A 157 -3.90 10.83 -4.91
C LEU A 157 -3.51 12.13 -5.61
N SER A 158 -3.10 12.06 -6.87
CA SER A 158 -2.70 13.28 -7.58
C SER A 158 -3.86 14.21 -7.93
N ALA A 159 -5.09 13.71 -8.03
CA ALA A 159 -6.26 14.58 -8.19
C ALA A 159 -6.52 15.36 -6.90
N GLU A 160 -6.50 14.68 -5.75
CA GLU A 160 -6.69 15.29 -4.43
C GLU A 160 -5.56 16.24 -4.02
N ILE A 161 -4.30 15.85 -4.25
CA ILE A 161 -3.12 16.69 -3.97
C ILE A 161 -3.27 18.05 -4.67
N ILE A 162 -3.68 18.05 -5.94
CA ILE A 162 -3.82 19.28 -6.72
C ILE A 162 -5.12 20.01 -6.39
N SER A 163 -6.25 19.31 -6.31
CA SER A 163 -7.57 19.94 -6.16
C SER A 163 -7.78 20.55 -4.78
N ARG A 164 -7.23 19.92 -3.73
CA ARG A 164 -7.34 20.36 -2.33
C ARG A 164 -6.07 21.03 -1.81
N ALA A 165 -5.06 21.21 -2.67
CA ALA A 165 -3.75 21.73 -2.31
C ALA A 165 -3.13 21.04 -1.09
N GLN A 166 -3.24 19.70 -1.05
CA GLN A 166 -2.74 18.88 0.06
C GLN A 166 -1.36 18.33 -0.28
N GLN A 167 -0.40 18.56 0.61
CA GLN A 167 0.94 17.98 0.48
C GLN A 167 0.95 16.52 0.97
N VAL A 168 1.35 15.61 0.09
CA VAL A 168 1.64 14.20 0.40
C VAL A 168 3.07 13.94 -0.06
N ASP A 169 3.95 13.58 0.87
CA ASP A 169 5.39 13.50 0.63
C ASP A 169 5.81 12.17 -0.01
N GLY A 170 4.98 11.14 0.15
CA GLY A 170 5.12 9.91 -0.63
C GLY A 170 4.10 8.82 -0.30
N LEU A 171 4.29 7.68 -0.96
CA LEU A 171 3.46 6.49 -0.85
C LEU A 171 4.32 5.26 -0.59
N ILE A 172 3.92 4.45 0.38
CA ILE A 172 4.43 3.08 0.59
C ILE A 172 3.39 2.09 0.09
N VAL A 173 3.81 1.13 -0.75
CA VAL A 173 2.99 -0.02 -1.15
C VAL A 173 3.64 -1.27 -0.58
N TRP A 174 3.11 -1.75 0.55
CA TRP A 174 3.73 -2.81 1.32
C TRP A 174 2.75 -3.38 2.36
N ASP A 175 2.62 -4.71 2.43
CA ASP A 175 1.73 -5.38 3.37
C ASP A 175 2.20 -6.81 3.68
N MET A 176 1.48 -7.48 4.58
CA MET A 176 1.71 -8.86 4.98
C MET A 176 1.65 -9.88 3.85
N ALA A 177 1.07 -9.55 2.69
CA ALA A 177 1.03 -10.46 1.55
C ALA A 177 2.31 -10.39 0.71
N CYS A 178 3.13 -9.34 0.85
CA CYS A 178 4.40 -9.22 0.13
C CYS A 178 5.35 -10.38 0.46
N ASN A 179 5.97 -10.97 -0.58
CA ASN A 179 6.87 -12.12 -0.48
C ASN A 179 6.21 -13.43 -0.01
N THR A 180 4.88 -13.51 -0.08
CA THR A 180 4.15 -14.78 0.09
C THR A 180 3.94 -15.48 -1.25
N LEU A 181 3.42 -16.71 -1.22
CA LEU A 181 2.95 -17.40 -2.42
C LEU A 181 1.93 -16.55 -3.21
N GLY A 182 1.07 -15.79 -2.53
CA GLY A 182 0.04 -14.99 -3.20
C GLY A 182 0.57 -13.73 -3.89
N ARG A 183 1.68 -13.18 -3.39
CA ARG A 183 2.35 -12.03 -4.00
C ARG A 183 3.88 -12.20 -3.90
N PRO A 184 4.46 -13.08 -4.72
CA PRO A 184 5.91 -13.27 -4.76
C PRO A 184 6.59 -11.93 -5.07
N CYS A 185 7.64 -11.58 -4.33
CA CYS A 185 8.29 -10.30 -4.49
C CYS A 185 9.43 -10.41 -5.52
N PRO A 186 9.39 -9.68 -6.66
CA PRO A 186 10.48 -9.71 -7.63
C PRO A 186 11.82 -9.22 -7.06
N LYS A 187 11.78 -8.34 -6.05
CA LYS A 187 13.00 -7.83 -5.38
C LYS A 187 13.76 -8.94 -4.67
N VAL A 188 13.06 -9.87 -4.02
CA VAL A 188 13.67 -11.02 -3.33
C VAL A 188 14.25 -12.00 -4.33
N ALA A 189 13.54 -12.26 -5.43
CA ALA A 189 14.08 -13.08 -6.53
C ALA A 189 15.36 -12.50 -7.15
N LEU A 190 15.56 -11.17 -7.04
CA LEU A 190 16.76 -10.46 -7.49
C LEU A 190 17.81 -10.27 -6.37
N GLY A 191 17.63 -10.91 -5.21
CA GLY A 191 18.61 -10.90 -4.12
C GLY A 191 18.43 -9.78 -3.09
N SER A 192 17.31 -9.06 -3.08
CA SER A 192 16.99 -8.15 -1.96
C SER A 192 16.81 -8.94 -0.66
N PRO A 193 17.25 -8.39 0.49
CA PRO A 193 17.15 -9.06 1.76
C PRO A 193 15.69 -9.23 2.20
N VAL A 194 15.43 -10.24 3.01
CA VAL A 194 14.15 -10.43 3.70
C VAL A 194 14.36 -10.13 5.17
N THR A 195 13.43 -9.39 5.76
CA THR A 195 13.45 -9.02 7.18
C THR A 195 12.30 -9.69 7.92
N THR A 196 12.63 -10.47 8.94
CA THR A 196 11.63 -11.05 9.85
C THR A 196 11.11 -9.98 10.81
N VAL A 197 9.79 -9.76 10.80
CA VAL A 197 9.10 -8.80 11.68
C VAL A 197 7.89 -9.51 12.29
N GLY A 198 8.00 -9.91 13.56
CA GLY A 198 6.96 -10.73 14.20
C GLY A 198 6.74 -12.02 13.41
N PRO A 199 5.50 -12.32 12.93
CA PRO A 199 5.21 -13.50 12.11
C PRO A 199 5.49 -13.32 10.61
N PHE A 200 5.98 -12.15 10.18
CA PHE A 200 6.07 -11.80 8.76
C PHE A 200 7.52 -11.85 8.24
N GLU A 201 7.67 -12.39 7.03
CA GLU A 201 8.94 -12.42 6.27
C GLU A 201 8.89 -11.38 5.15
N LEU A 202 9.30 -10.16 5.46
CA LEU A 202 8.99 -9.01 4.62
C LEU A 202 10.15 -8.62 3.70
N PRO A 203 9.89 -8.38 2.39
CA PRO A 203 10.87 -7.79 1.50
C PRO A 203 10.98 -6.27 1.79
N PRO A 204 11.93 -5.55 1.19
CA PRO A 204 11.96 -4.09 1.32
C PRO A 204 10.63 -3.50 0.81
N PRO A 205 10.16 -2.36 1.35
CA PRO A 205 8.94 -1.70 0.88
C PRO A 205 9.09 -1.14 -0.54
N CYS A 206 7.98 -1.02 -1.30
CA CYS A 206 7.98 -0.24 -2.55
C CYS A 206 7.63 1.21 -2.22
N ILE A 207 8.59 2.12 -2.41
CA ILE A 207 8.47 3.54 -2.05
C ILE A 207 8.31 4.39 -3.30
N TYR A 208 7.37 5.33 -3.23
CA TYR A 208 7.08 6.33 -4.26
C TYR A 208 7.26 7.72 -3.65
N LEU A 209 8.27 8.43 -4.12
CA LEU A 209 8.60 9.80 -3.71
C LEU A 209 7.74 10.76 -4.53
N PHE A 210 6.89 11.52 -3.86
CA PHE A 210 5.97 12.47 -4.49
C PHE A 210 6.60 13.86 -4.60
N PRO A 211 5.97 14.81 -5.32
CA PRO A 211 6.50 16.16 -5.46
C PRO A 211 6.74 16.86 -4.12
N SER A 212 7.86 17.57 -4.03
CA SER A 212 8.31 18.28 -2.82
C SER A 212 7.46 19.48 -2.42
N THR A 213 6.61 19.94 -3.33
CA THR A 213 5.63 21.00 -3.13
C THR A 213 4.38 20.71 -3.95
N VAL A 214 3.24 21.30 -3.57
CA VAL A 214 1.96 21.11 -4.27
C VAL A 214 2.07 21.63 -5.72
N PRO A 215 1.82 20.78 -6.72
CA PRO A 215 1.79 21.18 -8.13
C PRO A 215 0.63 22.14 -8.41
N SER A 216 0.89 23.19 -9.20
CA SER A 216 -0.13 24.15 -9.67
C SER A 216 0.20 24.68 -11.06
N ALA A 217 -0.81 24.78 -11.93
CA ALA A 217 -0.61 25.13 -13.34
C ALA A 217 0.11 26.48 -13.58
N ARG A 218 -0.05 27.45 -12.69
CA ARG A 218 0.44 28.82 -12.88
C ARG A 218 1.84 29.06 -12.30
N ASN A 219 2.06 28.59 -11.08
CA ASN A 219 3.23 29.01 -10.28
C ASN A 219 4.22 27.88 -10.03
N ASN A 220 3.76 26.63 -10.12
CA ASN A 220 4.56 25.46 -9.80
C ASN A 220 4.11 24.26 -10.65
N PRO A 221 4.25 24.31 -11.99
CA PRO A 221 3.60 23.35 -12.87
C PRO A 221 4.26 21.97 -12.84
N ASN A 222 5.53 21.86 -12.43
CA ASN A 222 6.25 20.60 -12.36
C ASN A 222 7.27 20.59 -11.20
N PRO A 223 6.81 20.60 -9.95
CA PRO A 223 7.70 20.50 -8.80
C PRO A 223 8.48 19.18 -8.83
N PRO A 224 9.79 19.21 -8.51
CA PRO A 224 10.57 17.98 -8.47
C PRO A 224 10.06 17.06 -7.35
N PRO A 225 10.10 15.74 -7.56
CA PRO A 225 9.91 14.75 -6.50
C PRO A 225 10.90 14.98 -5.35
N HIS A 226 10.50 14.62 -4.13
CA HIS A 226 11.43 14.50 -3.02
C HIS A 226 12.59 13.55 -3.36
N LYS A 227 13.76 13.81 -2.79
CA LYS A 227 14.77 12.78 -2.63
C LYS A 227 14.46 11.95 -1.39
N ILE A 228 15.02 10.75 -1.29
CA ILE A 228 14.74 9.86 -0.15
C ILE A 228 15.18 10.49 1.17
N GLU A 229 16.30 11.21 1.17
CA GLU A 229 16.85 11.92 2.33
C GLU A 229 15.99 13.09 2.83
N ASP A 230 15.08 13.62 2.01
CA ASP A 230 14.22 14.75 2.38
C ASP A 230 13.04 14.32 3.27
N VAL A 231 12.64 13.04 3.15
CA VAL A 231 11.49 12.45 3.86
C VAL A 231 12.00 11.38 4.83
N GLY A 232 12.26 11.80 6.07
CA GLY A 232 12.90 10.99 7.09
C GLY A 232 12.16 9.69 7.42
N LEU A 233 10.82 9.68 7.38
CA LEU A 233 10.05 8.47 7.55
C LEU A 233 10.32 7.46 6.42
N LEU A 234 10.27 7.91 5.16
CA LEU A 234 10.53 7.03 4.01
C LEU A 234 11.98 6.54 4.00
N ALA A 235 12.94 7.40 4.35
CA ALA A 235 14.33 7.01 4.54
C ALA A 235 14.48 5.94 5.64
N ALA A 236 13.80 6.09 6.77
CA ALA A 236 13.81 5.11 7.84
C ALA A 236 13.26 3.75 7.37
N PHE A 237 12.13 3.73 6.65
CA PHE A 237 11.61 2.50 6.03
C PHE A 237 12.61 1.89 5.03
N HIS A 238 13.17 2.72 4.16
CA HIS A 238 14.11 2.30 3.14
C HIS A 238 15.33 1.62 3.76
N THR A 239 16.00 2.26 4.72
CA THR A 239 17.21 1.72 5.35
C THR A 239 16.91 0.52 6.25
N THR A 240 15.85 0.58 7.06
CA THR A 240 15.55 -0.48 8.05
C THR A 240 15.26 -1.83 7.40
N PHE A 241 14.61 -1.82 6.23
CA PHE A 241 14.17 -3.03 5.53
C PHE A 241 15.04 -3.37 4.31
N GLY A 242 16.27 -2.83 4.24
CA GLY A 242 17.25 -3.19 3.21
C GLY A 242 16.84 -2.78 1.79
N GLY A 243 16.21 -1.61 1.66
CA GLY A 243 15.93 -0.98 0.38
C GLY A 243 17.19 -0.73 -0.44
N GLN A 244 17.03 -0.73 -1.76
CA GLN A 244 18.08 -0.38 -2.72
C GLN A 244 17.58 0.79 -3.56
N ASP A 245 18.43 1.78 -3.80
CA ASP A 245 18.03 3.04 -4.44
C ASP A 245 17.46 2.84 -5.84
N GLU A 246 17.92 1.82 -6.56
CA GLU A 246 17.38 1.43 -7.87
C GLU A 246 15.90 1.00 -7.84
N HIS A 247 15.37 0.63 -6.67
CA HIS A 247 13.97 0.29 -6.46
C HIS A 247 13.07 1.48 -6.13
N LEU A 248 13.65 2.65 -5.82
CA LEU A 248 12.90 3.86 -5.52
C LEU A 248 12.17 4.37 -6.76
N ASN A 249 10.96 4.85 -6.55
CA ASN A 249 10.13 5.40 -7.62
C ASN A 249 9.98 6.90 -7.39
N SER A 250 10.33 7.72 -8.38
CA SER A 250 10.00 9.15 -8.35
C SER A 250 8.71 9.39 -9.13
N VAL A 251 7.83 10.23 -8.58
CA VAL A 251 6.52 10.52 -9.15
C VAL A 251 6.40 12.00 -9.42
N GLU A 252 6.26 12.35 -10.70
CA GLU A 252 6.08 13.72 -11.17
C GLU A 252 4.59 13.94 -11.53
N PHE A 253 4.08 15.11 -11.14
CA PHE A 253 2.77 15.60 -11.57
C PHE A 253 2.98 16.92 -12.31
N GLN A 254 2.89 16.85 -13.64
CA GLN A 254 2.93 18.04 -14.48
C GLN A 254 1.52 18.58 -14.65
N VAL A 255 1.30 19.84 -14.28
CA VAL A 255 -0.02 20.49 -14.30
C VAL A 255 0.00 21.64 -15.28
N ALA A 256 -1.01 21.71 -16.14
CA ALA A 256 -1.17 22.77 -17.12
C ALA A 256 -2.65 23.18 -17.24
N HIS A 257 -2.90 24.31 -17.89
CA HIS A 257 -4.24 24.66 -18.36
C HIS A 257 -4.39 24.28 -19.83
N GLN A 258 -5.49 23.61 -20.15
CA GLN A 258 -5.90 23.33 -21.52
C GLN A 258 -7.29 23.92 -21.73
N GLY A 259 -7.34 25.14 -22.28
CA GLY A 259 -8.55 25.95 -22.29
C GLY A 259 -8.97 26.32 -20.86
N VAL A 260 -10.18 25.93 -20.47
CA VAL A 260 -10.72 26.18 -19.11
C VAL A 260 -10.38 25.05 -18.12
N GLU A 261 -9.86 23.93 -18.60
CA GLU A 261 -9.59 22.76 -17.76
C GLU A 261 -8.18 22.81 -17.18
N THR A 262 -8.05 22.33 -15.94
CA THR A 262 -6.74 21.99 -15.37
C THR A 262 -6.48 20.52 -15.70
N VAL A 263 -5.40 20.28 -16.44
CA VAL A 263 -4.97 18.94 -16.84
C VAL A 263 -3.71 18.54 -16.10
N ARG A 264 -3.53 17.24 -15.88
CA ARG A 264 -2.35 16.65 -15.27
C ARG A 264 -1.79 15.53 -16.14
N THR A 265 -0.47 15.51 -16.26
CA THR A 265 0.33 14.37 -16.70
C THR A 265 1.04 13.76 -15.49
N THR A 266 0.91 12.45 -15.30
CA THR A 266 1.60 11.72 -14.23
C THR A 266 2.72 10.89 -14.85
N ILE A 267 3.93 11.00 -14.29
CA ILE A 267 5.11 10.25 -14.70
C ILE A 267 5.65 9.50 -13.48
N ILE A 268 5.91 8.20 -13.63
CA ILE A 268 6.63 7.40 -12.64
C ILE A 268 7.96 7.00 -13.26
N ARG A 269 9.06 7.31 -12.57
CA ARG A 269 10.40 6.83 -12.93
C ARG A 269 10.95 5.89 -11.89
N ARG A 270 11.76 4.93 -12.33
CA ARG A 270 12.54 4.02 -11.47
C ARG A 270 13.92 3.85 -12.10
N GLY A 271 14.99 4.02 -11.31
CA GLY A 271 16.35 4.00 -11.84
C GLY A 271 16.59 5.01 -12.98
N GLY A 272 15.95 6.19 -12.90
CA GLY A 272 16.01 7.24 -13.94
C GLY A 272 15.13 6.99 -15.17
N GLN A 273 14.65 5.77 -15.39
CA GLN A 273 13.84 5.40 -16.56
C GLN A 273 12.35 5.62 -16.31
N ILE A 274 11.61 6.10 -17.32
CA ILE A 274 10.15 6.20 -17.26
C ILE A 274 9.57 4.79 -17.30
N VAL A 275 8.94 4.36 -16.22
CA VAL A 275 8.23 3.07 -16.16
C VAL A 275 6.75 3.22 -16.48
N ARG A 276 6.20 4.44 -16.33
CA ARG A 276 4.82 4.74 -16.71
C ARG A 276 4.61 6.25 -16.90
N GLN A 277 3.83 6.61 -17.90
CA GLN A 277 3.41 7.97 -18.14
C GLN A 277 1.96 8.01 -18.65
N SER A 278 1.18 9.00 -18.23
CA SER A 278 -0.16 9.28 -18.78
C SER A 278 -0.09 10.28 -19.93
N ALA A 279 -1.17 10.38 -20.71
CA ALA A 279 -1.44 11.62 -21.45
C ALA A 279 -1.81 12.76 -20.47
N ALA A 280 -1.92 13.98 -20.97
CA ALA A 280 -2.57 15.06 -20.23
C ALA A 280 -4.04 14.71 -20.04
N THR A 281 -4.49 14.66 -18.77
CA THR A 281 -5.85 14.24 -18.40
C THR A 281 -6.51 15.31 -17.53
N PRO A 282 -7.78 15.66 -17.76
CA PRO A 282 -8.49 16.61 -16.90
C PRO A 282 -8.57 16.11 -15.46
N ILE A 283 -8.39 17.01 -14.50
CA ILE A 283 -8.60 16.71 -13.08
C ILE A 283 -10.10 16.82 -12.79
N GLN A 284 -10.81 15.69 -12.82
CA GLN A 284 -12.21 15.65 -12.41
C GLN A 284 -12.30 15.75 -10.88
N ARG A 285 -13.09 16.70 -10.38
CA ARG A 285 -13.48 16.76 -8.96
C ARG A 285 -14.50 15.66 -8.73
N SER A 286 -14.16 14.65 -7.92
CA SER A 286 -15.12 13.67 -7.40
C SER A 286 -15.99 14.29 -6.31
#